data_AF-A0AAV7S5K7-F1
#
_entry.id   AF-A0AAV7S5K7-F1
#
_cell.length_a   1.000
_cell.length_b   1.000
_cell.length_c   1.000
_cell.angle_alpha   90.00
_cell.angle_beta   90.00
_cell.angle_gamma   90.00
#
_symmetry.space_group_name_H-M   'P 1'
#
loop_
_entity.id
_entity.type
_entity.pdbx_description
1 polymer ?
#
loop_
_entity_poly.entity_id
_entity_poly.type
_entity_poly.pdbx_seq_one_letter_code
_entity_poly.pdbx_strand_id
1 'polypeptide(L)'
;PDLQQTPLEKADYERYTDGYSSRLTDTVYRAGYAITTVDTIIESAALPPGTSAQQAELYAVTRACILADGKSVNIYTDSRYAFGVVHDFGQLW
;
A
#
# COMPACT_ATOMS: atom_id res chain seq x y z
N PRO A 1 -2.66 -19.98 -7.51
CA PRO A 1 -2.78 -18.52 -7.30
C PRO A 1 -1.68 -18.06 -6.35
N ASP A 2 -0.87 -17.13 -6.82
CA ASP A 2 0.19 -16.42 -6.11
C ASP A 2 -0.36 -15.41 -5.08
N LEU A 3 -1.53 -14.82 -5.33
CA LEU A 3 -2.23 -13.90 -4.42
C LEU A 3 -3.39 -14.59 -3.66
N GLN A 4 -3.46 -14.38 -2.34
CA GLN A 4 -4.51 -14.92 -1.45
C GLN A 4 -5.12 -13.82 -0.56
N GLN A 5 -6.39 -13.97 -0.18
CA GLN A 5 -7.06 -13.07 0.76
C GLN A 5 -6.75 -13.39 2.23
N THR A 6 -6.28 -14.61 2.48
CA THR A 6 -5.87 -15.07 3.81
C THR A 6 -4.36 -14.94 3.96
N PRO A 7 -3.86 -14.44 5.11
CA PRO A 7 -2.43 -14.36 5.37
C PRO A 7 -1.74 -15.72 5.25
N LEU A 8 -0.52 -15.73 4.71
CA LEU A 8 0.35 -16.90 4.70
C LEU A 8 0.88 -17.17 6.11
N GLU A 9 0.85 -18.42 6.58
CA GLU A 9 1.34 -18.77 7.93
C GLU A 9 2.83 -18.48 8.15
N LYS A 10 3.62 -18.49 7.06
CA LYS A 10 5.09 -18.34 7.10
C LYS A 10 5.57 -17.40 5.99
N ALA A 11 5.01 -16.20 5.94
CA ALA A 11 5.54 -15.15 5.08
C ALA A 11 6.94 -14.70 5.57
N ASP A 12 7.82 -14.32 4.65
CA ASP A 12 9.10 -13.70 4.99
C ASP A 12 8.87 -12.32 5.66
N TYR A 13 7.81 -11.62 5.26
CA TYR A 13 7.47 -10.30 5.77
C TYR A 13 5.98 -10.11 6.10
N GLU A 14 5.73 -9.35 7.15
CA GLU A 14 4.43 -8.76 7.47
C GLU A 14 4.56 -7.24 7.30
N ARG A 15 3.73 -6.62 6.45
CA ARG A 15 3.79 -5.19 6.14
C ARG A 15 2.42 -4.56 6.23
N TYR A 16 2.37 -3.35 6.76
CA TYR A 16 1.19 -2.52 6.82
C TYR A 16 1.38 -1.32 5.90
N THR A 17 0.36 -0.96 5.15
CA THR A 17 0.42 0.16 4.20
C THR A 17 -0.72 1.11 4.44
N ASP A 18 -0.43 2.39 4.32
CA ASP A 18 -1.40 3.48 4.36
C ASP A 18 -1.05 4.52 3.30
N GLY A 19 -2.08 5.08 2.68
CA GLY A 19 -1.99 6.13 1.68
C GLY A 19 -2.90 7.29 2.06
N TYR A 20 -2.31 8.41 2.48
CA TYR A 20 -3.07 9.57 2.90
C TYR A 20 -3.15 10.64 1.80
N SER A 21 -4.26 11.36 1.76
CA SER A 21 -4.38 12.62 1.04
C SER A 21 -5.21 13.59 1.88
N SER A 22 -4.70 14.80 2.08
CA SER A 22 -5.35 15.83 2.87
C SER A 22 -5.32 17.17 2.15
N ARG A 23 -6.40 17.94 2.35
CA ARG A 23 -6.53 19.27 1.80
C ARG A 23 -5.70 20.24 2.63
N LEU A 24 -4.67 20.82 2.02
CA LEU A 24 -3.83 21.84 2.66
C LEU A 24 -4.46 23.23 2.54
N THR A 25 -4.99 23.55 1.36
CA THR A 25 -5.74 24.78 1.06
C THR A 25 -6.89 24.44 0.11
N ASP A 26 -7.76 25.41 -0.22
CA ASP A 26 -8.90 25.16 -1.12
C ASP A 26 -8.51 24.60 -2.50
N THR A 27 -7.26 24.78 -2.92
CA THR A 27 -6.75 24.34 -4.24
C THR A 27 -5.55 23.40 -4.17
N VAL A 28 -4.99 23.14 -2.98
CA VAL A 28 -3.77 22.34 -2.82
C VAL A 28 -4.04 21.15 -1.91
N TYR A 29 -3.71 19.96 -2.41
CA TYR A 29 -3.75 18.72 -1.66
C TYR A 29 -2.33 18.21 -1.44
N ARG A 30 -2.04 17.76 -0.22
CA ARG A 30 -0.83 17.00 0.09
C ARG A 30 -1.21 15.54 0.19
N ALA A 31 -0.31 14.68 -0.24
CA ALA A 31 -0.48 13.25 -0.15
C ALA A 31 0.85 12.60 0.22
N GLY A 32 0.77 11.38 0.73
CA GLY A 32 1.92 10.56 1.02
C GLY A 32 1.52 9.12 1.25
N TYR A 33 2.53 8.29 1.39
CA TYR A 33 2.35 6.87 1.71
C TYR A 33 3.30 6.47 2.83
N ALA A 34 2.94 5.39 3.51
CA ALA A 34 3.81 4.73 4.45
C ALA A 34 3.70 3.21 4.30
N ILE A 35 4.82 2.55 4.57
CA ILE A 35 4.94 1.10 4.70
C ILE A 35 5.64 0.87 6.03
N THR A 36 5.01 0.09 6.90
CA THR A 36 5.50 -0.13 8.26
C THR A 36 5.46 -1.61 8.62
N THR A 37 6.20 -1.98 9.65
CA THR A 37 5.87 -3.13 10.49
C THR A 37 4.92 -2.66 11.62
N VAL A 38 4.67 -3.51 12.60
CA VAL A 38 3.91 -3.11 13.80
C VAL A 38 4.61 -2.00 14.59
N ASP A 39 5.94 -1.95 14.52
CA ASP A 39 6.79 -1.15 15.41
C ASP A 39 7.77 -0.21 14.69
N THR A 40 7.98 -0.37 13.38
CA THR A 40 8.98 0.41 12.63
C THR A 40 8.45 0.90 11.29
N ILE A 41 8.98 2.04 10.83
CA ILE A 41 8.73 2.55 9.48
C ILE A 41 9.76 1.93 8.54
N ILE A 42 9.28 1.22 7.51
CA ILE A 42 10.13 0.65 6.46
C ILE A 42 10.41 1.71 5.40
N GLU A 43 9.37 2.40 4.92
CA GLU A 43 9.48 3.50 3.97
C GLU A 43 8.31 4.45 4.16
N SER A 44 8.55 5.75 4.08
CA SER A 44 7.47 6.75 3.98
C SER A 44 7.97 7.97 3.21
N ALA A 45 7.11 8.53 2.37
CA ALA A 45 7.45 9.72 1.60
C ALA A 45 6.20 10.50 1.18
N ALA A 46 6.43 11.77 0.83
CA ALA A 46 5.43 12.61 0.20
C ALA A 46 5.24 12.19 -1.26
N LEU A 47 3.98 12.22 -1.70
CA LEU A 47 3.59 12.03 -3.09
C LEU A 47 3.35 13.40 -3.77
N PRO A 48 3.34 13.45 -5.11
CA PRO A 48 3.04 14.68 -5.83
C PRO A 48 1.73 15.32 -5.35
N PRO A 49 1.67 16.66 -5.19
CA PRO A 49 0.45 17.36 -4.86
C PRO A 49 -0.68 17.02 -5.83
N GLY A 50 -1.91 16.87 -5.31
CA GLY A 50 -3.07 16.46 -6.11
C GLY A 50 -3.27 14.95 -6.25
N THR A 51 -2.36 14.13 -5.70
CA THR A 51 -2.60 12.68 -5.57
C THR A 51 -3.79 12.44 -4.64
N SER A 52 -4.78 11.67 -5.09
CA SER A 52 -5.94 11.28 -4.28
C SER A 52 -5.56 10.23 -3.24
N ALA A 53 -6.39 10.07 -2.20
CA ALA A 53 -6.16 9.02 -1.20
C ALA A 53 -6.13 7.61 -1.83
N GLN A 54 -7.05 7.33 -2.75
CA GLN A 54 -7.08 6.04 -3.48
C GLN A 54 -5.80 5.77 -4.26
N GLN A 55 -5.23 6.78 -4.92
CA GLN A 55 -3.97 6.64 -5.63
C GLN A 55 -2.79 6.45 -4.67
N ALA A 56 -2.81 7.15 -3.52
CA ALA A 56 -1.78 7.01 -2.50
C ALA A 56 -1.79 5.59 -1.89
N GLU A 57 -2.97 5.02 -1.66
CA GLU A 57 -3.13 3.65 -1.16
C GLU A 57 -2.59 2.61 -2.13
N LEU A 58 -2.95 2.72 -3.41
CA LEU A 58 -2.42 1.85 -4.46
C LEU A 58 -0.90 1.99 -4.57
N TYR A 59 -0.38 3.21 -4.49
CA TYR A 59 1.06 3.45 -4.49
C TYR A 59 1.74 2.74 -3.31
N ALA A 60 1.18 2.85 -2.10
CA ALA A 60 1.71 2.21 -0.90
C ALA A 60 1.79 0.68 -1.05
N VAL A 61 0.71 0.05 -1.52
CA VAL A 61 0.67 -1.41 -1.74
C VAL A 61 1.63 -1.83 -2.84
N THR A 62 1.65 -1.14 -3.99
CA THR A 62 2.61 -1.43 -5.07
C THR A 62 4.04 -1.32 -4.58
N ARG A 63 4.34 -0.29 -3.78
CA ARG A 63 5.69 -0.07 -3.26
C ARG A 63 6.08 -1.14 -2.23
N ALA A 64 5.14 -1.61 -1.41
CA ALA A 64 5.37 -2.73 -0.50
C ALA A 64 5.69 -4.04 -1.26
N CYS A 65 5.01 -4.31 -2.38
CA CYS A 65 5.34 -5.45 -3.25
C CYS A 65 6.76 -5.33 -3.83
N ILE A 66 7.14 -4.16 -4.36
CA ILE A 66 8.48 -3.93 -4.92
C ILE A 66 9.57 -4.14 -3.86
N LEU A 67 9.34 -3.68 -2.62
CA LEU A 67 10.29 -3.86 -1.51
C LEU A 67 10.38 -5.31 -1.02
N ALA A 68 9.42 -6.17 -1.39
CA ALA A 68 9.39 -7.58 -1.06
C ALA A 68 9.76 -8.47 -2.27
N ASP A 69 10.42 -7.91 -3.29
CA ASP A 69 10.81 -8.67 -4.49
C ASP A 69 11.60 -9.95 -4.13
N GLY A 70 11.21 -11.06 -4.75
CA GLY A 70 11.76 -12.39 -4.47
C GLY A 70 11.44 -12.98 -3.09
N LYS A 71 10.51 -12.38 -2.32
CA LYS A 71 10.09 -12.83 -0.99
C LYS A 71 8.58 -12.99 -0.89
N SER A 72 8.13 -13.82 0.04
CA SER A 72 6.73 -13.92 0.41
C SER A 72 6.36 -12.81 1.40
N VAL A 73 5.22 -12.14 1.19
CA VAL A 73 4.80 -11.02 2.04
C VAL A 73 3.29 -11.05 2.27
N ASN A 74 2.89 -10.80 3.51
CA ASN A 74 1.54 -10.44 3.88
C ASN A 74 1.45 -8.91 3.96
N ILE A 75 0.60 -8.30 3.14
CA ILE A 75 0.40 -6.85 3.10
C ILE A 75 -1.01 -6.55 3.63
N TYR A 76 -1.09 -5.78 4.70
CA TYR A 76 -2.35 -5.27 5.25
C TYR A 76 -2.53 -3.82 4.83
N THR A 77 -3.66 -3.55 4.21
CA THR A 77 -4.15 -2.21 3.91
C THR A 77 -5.50 -2.05 4.58
N ASP A 78 -5.77 -0.86 5.12
CA ASP A 78 -7.09 -0.48 5.62
C ASP A 78 -8.00 0.06 4.49
N SER A 79 -7.46 0.24 3.29
CA SER A 79 -8.20 0.66 2.11
C SER A 79 -8.90 -0.52 1.41
N ARG A 80 -10.22 -0.59 1.58
CA ARG A 80 -11.09 -1.50 0.80
C ARG A 80 -10.93 -1.32 -0.70
N TYR A 81 -10.63 -0.10 -1.15
CA TYR A 81 -10.40 0.18 -2.56
C TYR A 81 -9.12 -0.49 -3.07
N ALA A 82 -7.99 -0.31 -2.37
CA ALA A 82 -6.74 -0.94 -2.75
C ALA A 82 -6.83 -2.47 -2.72
N PHE A 83 -7.45 -3.03 -1.67
CA PHE A 83 -7.71 -4.47 -1.58
C PHE A 83 -8.50 -4.98 -2.79
N GLY A 84 -9.61 -4.32 -3.15
CA GLY A 84 -10.43 -4.71 -4.29
C GLY A 84 -9.66 -4.68 -5.62
N VAL A 85 -8.97 -3.57 -5.90
CA VAL A 85 -8.18 -3.43 -7.14
C VAL A 85 -7.09 -4.50 -7.24
N VAL A 86 -6.38 -4.78 -6.16
CA VAL A 86 -5.31 -5.80 -6.15
C VAL A 86 -5.87 -7.20 -6.37
N HIS A 87 -7.04 -7.52 -5.80
CA HIS A 87 -7.65 -8.84 -6.01
C HIS A 87 -8.35 -9.01 -7.37
N ASP A 88 -8.89 -7.93 -7.93
CA ASP A 88 -9.54 -7.95 -9.24
C ASP A 88 -8.53 -8.00 -10.38
N PHE A 89 -7.44 -7.21 -10.27
CA PHE A 89 -6.48 -7.03 -11.35
C PHE A 89 -5.12 -7.66 -11.08
N GLY A 90 -4.67 -7.76 -9.83
CA GLY A 90 -3.35 -8.29 -9.50
C GLY A 90 -3.16 -9.77 -9.84
N GLN A 91 -4.24 -10.53 -10.04
CA GLN A 91 -4.18 -11.91 -10.55
C GLN A 91 -4.08 -12.00 -12.08
N LEU A 92 -4.24 -10.88 -12.80
CA LEU A 92 -4.21 -10.84 -14.27
C LEU A 92 -2.83 -10.49 -14.84
N TRP A 93 -1.91 -9.98 -14.02
CA TRP A 93 -0.59 -9.49 -14.39
C TRP A 93 0.50 -10.32 -13.70
#